data_AF-A0A433JQY2-F1
#
_entry.id   AF-A0A433JQY2-F1
#
_cell.length_a   1.000
_cell.length_b   1.000
_cell.length_c   1.000
_cell.angle_alpha   90.00
_cell.angle_beta   90.00
_cell.angle_gamma   90.00
#
_symmetry.space_group_name_H-M   'P 1'
#
loop_
_entity.id
_entity.type
_entity.pdbx_description
1 polymer ?
#
loop_
_entity_poly.entity_id
_entity_poly.type
_entity_poly.pdbx_seq_one_letter_code
_entity_poly.pdbx_strand_id
1 'polypeptide(L)'
;MTDGSSVQPLPESEAELAFEGALRPATLSEFVGQPKVRGQLELLLRAAAIQNRTPDHILLAGPPGLGKTTLAMIVAAESGRPLRLSSGPAIQHAGDLAAVLSSLLPGEILFIDEIHRMARSAEEMLYLAMEDFRIDIMVGKGAGATSVPLDLAPFTLVGATTRSGLLPNPLRDRFGFTAHLEFYDASDLERVLARAALLLDLDISSSAIAEIAGRCRGTPRIANRLLRRVRDFALVHGTGADLEAVRGALELYDVDPLGLDRLDRAVMDILLTRFDGGPVGLGTLAVSVGEEAETIESVVEPFLVRIGLLTRTPRGRVATPSAFRHFGVERGSGPFLTDDL
;
A
#
# COMPACT_ATOMS: atom_id res chain seq x y z
N MET A 1 1.15 -1.41 -41.29
CA MET A 1 1.44 -0.14 -40.61
C MET A 1 0.12 0.37 -40.07
N THR A 2 -0.15 0.09 -38.80
CA THR A 2 -1.27 0.63 -38.03
C THR A 2 -0.74 0.81 -36.62
N ASP A 3 -0.52 2.06 -36.25
CA ASP A 3 -0.01 2.48 -34.94
C ASP A 3 -0.95 2.00 -33.83
N GLY A 4 -0.42 1.13 -32.97
CA GLY A 4 -1.01 0.81 -31.69
C GLY A 4 -0.63 1.92 -30.70
N SER A 5 -1.55 2.85 -30.46
CA SER A 5 -1.44 3.76 -29.32
C SER A 5 -1.63 2.96 -28.03
N SER A 6 -0.52 2.55 -27.43
CA SER A 6 -0.48 2.03 -26.07
C SER A 6 -1.00 3.12 -25.12
N VAL A 7 -2.14 2.85 -24.49
CA VAL A 7 -2.62 3.67 -23.37
C VAL A 7 -1.71 3.38 -22.19
N GLN A 8 -0.63 4.15 -22.08
CA GLN A 8 0.15 4.20 -20.86
C GLN A 8 -0.73 4.83 -19.76
N PRO A 9 -0.78 4.27 -18.54
CA PRO A 9 -1.44 4.93 -17.44
C PRO A 9 -0.72 6.27 -17.19
N LEU A 10 -1.43 7.38 -17.42
CA LEU A 10 -0.93 8.70 -17.08
C LEU A 10 -0.74 8.78 -15.55
N PRO A 11 0.32 9.44 -15.06
CA PRO A 11 0.48 9.68 -13.63
C PRO A 11 -0.72 10.45 -13.09
N GLU A 12 -1.15 10.11 -11.86
CA GLU A 12 -2.00 10.97 -11.03
C GLU A 12 -1.45 12.40 -11.13
N SER A 13 -2.26 13.38 -11.55
CA SER A 13 -1.73 14.73 -11.80
C SER A 13 -1.03 15.27 -10.55
N GLU A 14 -0.04 16.16 -10.66
CA GLU A 14 0.61 16.76 -9.46
C GLU A 14 -0.41 17.36 -8.47
N ALA A 15 -1.54 17.86 -8.99
CA ALA A 15 -2.67 18.32 -8.19
C ALA A 15 -3.37 17.20 -7.40
N GLU A 16 -3.38 15.97 -7.92
CA GLU A 16 -3.94 14.79 -7.27
C GLU A 16 -3.09 14.33 -6.08
N LEU A 17 -1.77 14.31 -6.25
CA LEU A 17 -0.78 14.01 -5.20
C LEU A 17 -0.78 15.09 -4.09
N ALA A 18 -0.79 16.37 -4.48
CA ALA A 18 -0.83 17.47 -3.52
C ALA A 18 -2.11 17.42 -2.65
N PHE A 19 -3.23 17.07 -3.25
CA PHE A 19 -4.50 16.94 -2.56
C PHE A 19 -4.57 15.70 -1.67
N GLU A 20 -4.08 14.54 -2.15
CA GLU A 20 -3.99 13.36 -1.30
C GLU A 20 -3.11 13.66 -0.08
N GLY A 21 -2.03 14.43 -0.27
CA GLY A 21 -1.20 14.97 0.82
C GLY A 21 -1.99 15.79 1.83
N ALA A 22 -2.87 16.69 1.38
CA ALA A 22 -3.71 17.52 2.27
C ALA A 22 -4.70 16.72 3.12
N LEU A 23 -5.13 15.55 2.65
CA LEU A 23 -6.01 14.66 3.41
C LEU A 23 -5.27 13.79 4.42
N ARG A 24 -3.94 13.71 4.37
CA ARG A 24 -3.17 12.84 5.28
C ARG A 24 -3.22 13.39 6.72
N PRO A 25 -3.42 12.54 7.73
CA PRO A 25 -3.26 12.93 9.12
C PRO A 25 -1.82 13.35 9.41
N ALA A 26 -1.66 14.43 10.18
CA ALA A 26 -0.34 14.98 10.53
C ALA A 26 0.21 14.42 11.86
N THR A 27 -0.67 13.89 12.72
CA THR A 27 -0.31 13.42 14.07
C THR A 27 -0.86 12.02 14.33
N LEU A 28 -0.31 11.32 15.34
CA LEU A 28 -0.85 10.03 15.79
C LEU A 28 -2.28 10.17 16.31
N SER A 29 -2.69 11.34 16.79
CA SER A 29 -4.05 11.59 17.27
C SER A 29 -5.07 11.63 16.14
N GLU A 30 -4.69 12.18 14.98
CA GLU A 30 -5.51 12.27 13.77
C GLU A 30 -5.53 10.97 12.95
N PHE A 31 -4.55 10.08 13.17
CA PHE A 31 -4.50 8.80 12.48
C PHE A 31 -5.65 7.91 12.98
N VAL A 32 -6.71 7.78 12.18
CA VAL A 32 -7.89 6.95 12.52
C VAL A 32 -7.53 5.47 12.39
N GLY A 33 -8.18 4.61 13.18
CA GLY A 33 -7.94 3.17 13.19
C GLY A 33 -6.58 2.78 13.79
N GLN A 34 -6.22 1.50 13.62
CA GLN A 34 -4.95 0.92 14.09
C GLN A 34 -4.59 1.23 15.57
N PRO A 35 -5.53 1.12 16.54
CA PRO A 35 -5.33 1.62 17.91
C PRO A 35 -4.11 0.99 18.60
N LYS A 36 -3.85 -0.29 18.35
CA LYS A 36 -2.68 -1.00 18.89
C LYS A 36 -1.37 -0.42 18.36
N VAL A 37 -1.25 -0.27 17.03
CA VAL A 37 -0.05 0.29 16.39
C VAL A 37 0.19 1.72 16.87
N ARG A 38 -0.87 2.53 16.97
CA ARG A 38 -0.77 3.91 17.47
C ARG A 38 -0.24 3.98 18.90
N GLY A 39 -0.80 3.18 19.82
CA GLY A 39 -0.35 3.16 21.21
C GLY A 39 1.09 2.67 21.36
N GLN A 40 1.50 1.69 20.55
CA GLN A 40 2.88 1.19 20.54
C GLN A 40 3.87 2.23 20.00
N LEU A 41 3.53 2.91 18.90
CA LEU A 41 4.34 4.00 18.35
C LEU A 41 4.42 5.18 19.33
N GLU A 42 3.31 5.57 19.95
CA GLU A 42 3.30 6.65 20.96
C GLU A 42 4.26 6.34 22.11
N LEU A 43 4.24 5.12 22.63
CA LEU A 43 5.16 4.67 23.67
C LEU A 43 6.63 4.72 23.20
N LEU A 44 6.92 4.15 22.03
CA LEU A 44 8.26 4.10 21.44
C LEU A 44 8.86 5.50 21.27
N LEU A 45 8.10 6.40 20.63
CA LEU A 45 8.54 7.76 20.31
C LEU A 45 8.73 8.59 21.58
N ARG A 46 7.80 8.49 22.54
CA ARG A 46 7.94 9.19 23.84
C ARG A 46 9.14 8.71 24.64
N ALA A 47 9.38 7.39 24.68
CA ALA A 47 10.54 6.84 25.39
C ALA A 47 11.85 7.36 24.79
N ALA A 48 11.97 7.38 23.46
CA ALA A 48 13.13 7.92 22.76
C ALA A 48 13.33 9.42 23.04
N ALA A 49 12.25 10.20 23.03
CA ALA A 49 12.27 11.62 23.34
C ALA A 49 12.74 11.91 24.78
N ILE A 50 12.20 11.20 25.78
CA ILE A 50 12.61 11.34 27.19
C ILE A 50 14.10 11.04 27.38
N GLN A 51 14.62 10.06 26.64
CA GLN A 51 16.02 9.64 26.70
C GLN A 51 16.94 10.45 25.78
N ASN A 52 16.42 11.44 25.05
CA ASN A 52 17.15 12.23 24.06
C ASN A 52 17.94 11.37 23.05
N ARG A 53 17.33 10.27 22.58
CA ARG A 53 17.92 9.36 21.59
C ARG A 53 17.03 9.24 20.36
N THR A 54 17.54 8.64 19.30
CA THR A 54 16.71 8.24 18.15
C THR A 54 15.78 7.09 18.54
N PRO A 55 14.54 7.06 18.01
CA PRO A 55 13.71 5.87 18.10
C PRO A 55 14.39 4.68 17.42
N ASP A 56 14.07 3.48 17.90
CA ASP A 56 14.53 2.24 17.27
C ASP A 56 13.97 2.17 15.85
N HIS A 57 14.63 1.40 14.98
CA HIS A 57 14.17 1.22 13.60
C HIS A 57 12.78 0.58 13.54
N ILE A 58 11.94 1.06 12.62
CA ILE A 58 10.52 0.70 12.51
C ILE A 58 10.26 -0.01 11.18
N LEU A 59 9.59 -1.16 11.22
CA LEU A 59 9.08 -1.84 10.03
C LEU A 59 7.55 -1.69 9.98
N LEU A 60 7.02 -1.13 8.91
CA LEU A 60 5.59 -1.02 8.63
C LEU A 60 5.21 -2.08 7.60
N ALA A 61 4.47 -3.10 8.02
CA ALA A 61 4.05 -4.21 7.17
C ALA A 61 2.54 -4.20 6.98
N GLY A 62 2.07 -4.24 5.75
CA GLY A 62 0.66 -4.45 5.45
C GLY A 62 0.28 -4.08 4.01
N PRO A 63 -0.95 -4.42 3.59
CA PRO A 63 -1.48 -4.10 2.26
C PRO A 63 -1.26 -2.65 1.79
N PRO A 64 -1.24 -2.40 0.46
CA PRO A 64 -1.17 -1.05 -0.07
C PRO A 64 -2.38 -0.21 0.36
N GLY A 65 -2.18 1.11 0.53
CA GLY A 65 -3.26 2.04 0.84
C GLY A 65 -3.71 2.13 2.30
N LEU A 66 -3.06 1.43 3.22
CA LEU A 66 -3.38 1.45 4.67
C LEU A 66 -2.72 2.59 5.47
N GLY A 67 -1.90 3.42 4.82
CA GLY A 67 -1.26 4.58 5.45
C GLY A 67 0.17 4.37 5.96
N LYS A 68 0.93 3.41 5.41
CA LYS A 68 2.35 3.19 5.79
C LYS A 68 3.20 4.46 5.62
N THR A 69 3.17 5.06 4.43
CA THR A 69 3.89 6.31 4.15
C THR A 69 3.42 7.44 5.07
N THR A 70 2.12 7.54 5.33
CA THR A 70 1.55 8.50 6.27
C THR A 70 2.07 8.29 7.70
N LEU A 71 2.15 7.05 8.18
CA LEU A 71 2.73 6.76 9.50
C LEU A 71 4.20 7.13 9.58
N ALA A 72 4.99 6.93 8.50
CA ALA A 72 6.38 7.38 8.47
C ALA A 72 6.49 8.92 8.60
N MET A 73 5.60 9.66 7.94
CA MET A 73 5.51 11.11 8.07
C MET A 73 5.13 11.54 9.49
N ILE A 74 4.16 10.85 10.10
CA ILE A 74 3.76 11.10 11.50
C ILE A 74 4.92 10.81 12.45
N VAL A 75 5.65 9.70 12.25
CA VAL A 75 6.82 9.36 13.07
C VAL A 75 7.88 10.46 13.02
N ALA A 76 8.13 11.04 11.85
CA ALA A 76 9.04 12.19 11.71
C ALA A 76 8.52 13.45 12.43
N ALA A 77 7.23 13.76 12.25
CA ALA A 77 6.60 14.92 12.88
C ALA A 77 6.61 14.81 14.42
N GLU A 78 6.19 13.68 14.97
CA GLU A 78 6.14 13.41 16.42
C GLU A 78 7.55 13.36 17.04
N SER A 79 8.57 12.93 16.27
CA SER A 79 9.96 12.94 16.71
C SER A 79 10.63 14.32 16.59
N GLY A 80 10.01 15.27 15.90
CA GLY A 80 10.62 16.56 15.56
C GLY A 80 11.87 16.42 14.70
N ARG A 81 11.94 15.39 13.84
CA ARG A 81 13.11 15.06 13.01
C ARG A 81 12.80 15.21 11.52
N PRO A 82 13.77 15.61 10.68
CA PRO A 82 13.56 15.64 9.23
C PRO A 82 13.27 14.24 8.67
N LEU A 83 12.48 14.19 7.59
CA LEU A 83 12.15 12.96 6.88
C LEU A 83 12.80 12.96 5.50
N ARG A 84 13.51 11.87 5.19
CA ARG A 84 13.99 11.55 3.85
C ARG A 84 13.23 10.39 3.27
N LEU A 85 12.66 10.58 2.09
CA LEU A 85 11.92 9.56 1.36
C LEU A 85 12.80 8.88 0.32
N SER A 86 12.72 7.56 0.25
CA SER A 86 13.29 6.72 -0.80
C SER A 86 12.40 5.48 -1.01
N SER A 87 12.76 4.65 -1.99
CA SER A 87 12.09 3.37 -2.24
C SER A 87 13.11 2.28 -2.57
N GLY A 88 12.76 1.03 -2.28
CA GLY A 88 13.58 -0.13 -2.58
C GLY A 88 14.00 -0.19 -4.06
N PRO A 89 13.07 -0.03 -5.03
CA PRO A 89 13.41 -0.02 -6.45
C PRO A 89 14.36 1.12 -6.88
N ALA A 90 14.41 2.22 -6.13
CA ALA A 90 15.34 3.31 -6.40
C ALA A 90 16.78 2.99 -5.94
N ILE A 91 16.97 1.96 -5.10
CA ILE A 91 18.26 1.54 -4.58
C ILE A 91 18.68 0.27 -5.32
N GLN A 92 19.29 0.46 -6.50
CA GLN A 92 19.63 -0.61 -7.42
C GLN A 92 20.96 -1.29 -7.07
N HIS A 93 21.87 -0.56 -6.42
CA HIS A 93 23.16 -1.09 -5.97
C HIS A 93 23.58 -0.51 -4.60
N ALA A 94 24.57 -1.13 -3.95
CA ALA A 94 25.08 -0.70 -2.64
C ALA A 94 25.60 0.75 -2.63
N GLY A 95 26.11 1.25 -3.76
CA GLY A 95 26.56 2.64 -3.89
C GLY A 95 25.44 3.67 -3.73
N ASP A 96 24.23 3.35 -4.21
CA ASP A 96 23.07 4.23 -4.08
C ASP A 96 22.67 4.39 -2.61
N LEU A 97 22.68 3.28 -1.87
CA LEU A 97 22.42 3.28 -0.44
C LEU A 97 23.51 4.03 0.32
N ALA A 98 24.79 3.80 0.00
CA ALA A 98 25.91 4.50 0.63
C ALA A 98 25.80 6.02 0.45
N ALA A 99 25.39 6.49 -0.74
CA ALA A 99 25.16 7.90 -1.00
C ALA A 99 24.03 8.48 -0.14
N VAL A 100 22.92 7.74 0.02
CA VAL A 100 21.82 8.15 0.89
C VAL A 100 22.28 8.22 2.35
N LEU A 101 22.82 7.13 2.88
CA LEU A 101 23.23 7.00 4.29
C LEU A 101 24.30 8.02 4.69
N SER A 102 25.31 8.22 3.85
CA SER A 102 26.40 9.19 4.12
C SER A 102 25.93 10.65 4.15
N SER A 103 24.76 10.95 3.57
CA SER A 103 24.19 12.30 3.53
C SER A 103 23.15 12.57 4.64
N LEU A 104 22.90 11.59 5.52
CA LEU A 104 21.94 11.73 6.60
C LEU A 104 22.46 12.64 7.71
N LEU A 105 21.56 13.46 8.24
CA LEU A 105 21.79 14.29 9.41
C LEU A 105 21.52 13.50 10.71
N PRO A 106 22.17 13.85 11.83
CA PRO A 106 21.91 13.20 13.12
C PRO A 106 20.42 13.22 13.53
N GLY A 107 19.89 12.01 13.67
CA GLY A 107 18.52 11.66 14.00
C GLY A 107 17.50 11.87 12.88
N GLU A 108 17.94 12.11 11.64
CA GLU A 108 17.06 12.11 10.47
C GLU A 108 16.34 10.75 10.34
N ILE A 109 15.10 10.79 9.85
CA ILE A 109 14.32 9.60 9.58
C ILE A 109 14.48 9.25 8.11
N LEU A 110 15.02 8.06 7.84
CA LEU A 110 15.10 7.52 6.49
C LEU A 110 13.91 6.59 6.26
N PHE A 111 13.02 6.95 5.36
CA PHE A 111 11.92 6.09 4.94
C PHE A 111 12.25 5.39 3.63
N ILE A 112 12.12 4.05 3.60
CA ILE A 112 12.28 3.24 2.40
C ILE A 112 10.97 2.47 2.17
N ASP A 113 10.19 2.90 1.16
CA ASP A 113 9.02 2.14 0.72
C ASP A 113 9.44 0.92 -0.11
N GLU A 114 8.64 -0.14 -0.10
CA GLU A 114 8.96 -1.40 -0.77
C GLU A 114 10.38 -1.90 -0.48
N ILE A 115 10.81 -1.82 0.78
CA ILE A 115 12.18 -2.15 1.21
C ILE A 115 12.64 -3.55 0.76
N HIS A 116 11.70 -4.49 0.58
CA HIS A 116 11.92 -5.85 0.08
C HIS A 116 12.31 -5.93 -1.41
N ARG A 117 12.28 -4.82 -2.14
CA ARG A 117 12.69 -4.73 -3.56
C ARG A 117 14.07 -4.11 -3.73
N MET A 118 14.79 -3.84 -2.64
CA MET A 118 16.18 -3.41 -2.70
C MET A 118 17.06 -4.48 -3.32
N ALA A 119 18.14 -4.06 -3.98
CA ALA A 119 19.14 -5.01 -4.41
C ALA A 119 19.81 -5.68 -3.21
N ARG A 120 20.06 -6.99 -3.30
CA ARG A 120 20.68 -7.78 -2.23
C ARG A 120 21.96 -7.17 -1.66
N SER A 121 22.81 -6.59 -2.52
CA SER A 121 24.04 -5.93 -2.07
C SER A 121 23.78 -4.69 -1.22
N ALA A 122 22.69 -3.97 -1.47
CA ALA A 122 22.25 -2.86 -0.63
C ALA A 122 21.59 -3.35 0.68
N GLU A 123 20.84 -4.46 0.65
CA GLU A 123 20.29 -5.08 1.88
C GLU A 123 21.41 -5.50 2.85
N GLU A 124 22.47 -6.12 2.32
CA GLU A 124 23.64 -6.54 3.09
C GLU A 124 24.37 -5.33 3.73
N MET A 125 24.44 -4.20 3.03
CA MET A 125 24.98 -2.97 3.60
C MET A 125 24.04 -2.34 4.64
N LEU A 126 22.72 -2.39 4.41
CA LEU A 126 21.72 -1.77 5.26
C LEU A 126 21.72 -2.38 6.66
N TYR A 127 21.83 -3.71 6.79
CA TYR A 127 21.84 -4.31 8.12
C TYR A 127 23.09 -3.92 8.93
N LEU A 128 24.27 -3.78 8.30
CA LEU A 128 25.49 -3.27 8.95
C LEU A 128 25.32 -1.81 9.40
N ALA A 129 24.72 -0.99 8.53
CA ALA A 129 24.43 0.41 8.83
C ALA A 129 23.46 0.57 10.01
N MET A 130 22.48 -0.33 10.16
CA MET A 130 21.52 -0.32 11.27
C MET A 130 22.12 -0.79 12.60
N GLU A 131 23.14 -1.66 12.56
CA GLU A 131 23.74 -2.24 13.76
C GLU A 131 24.82 -1.34 14.35
N ASP A 132 25.76 -0.91 13.50
CA ASP A 132 26.98 -0.24 13.95
C ASP A 132 27.03 1.25 13.58
N PHE A 133 26.02 1.78 12.86
CA PHE A 133 26.06 3.10 12.24
C PHE A 133 27.36 3.32 11.45
N ARG A 134 27.76 2.31 10.70
CA ARG A 134 28.98 2.33 9.88
C ARG A 134 28.78 1.51 8.62
N ILE A 135 29.41 1.96 7.54
CA ILE A 135 29.50 1.22 6.28
C ILE A 135 30.92 1.26 5.76
N ASP A 136 31.24 0.28 4.92
CA ASP A 136 32.51 0.22 4.20
C ASP A 136 32.28 0.62 2.74
N ILE A 137 33.03 1.63 2.26
CA ILE A 137 32.92 2.14 0.90
C ILE A 137 34.20 1.78 0.13
N MET A 138 34.02 1.21 -1.07
CA MET A 138 35.13 0.93 -1.98
C MET A 138 35.60 2.22 -2.66
N VAL A 139 36.86 2.59 -2.45
CA VAL A 139 37.51 3.74 -3.09
C VAL A 139 38.52 3.23 -4.12
N GLY A 140 38.42 3.73 -5.35
CA GLY A 140 39.27 3.31 -6.48
C GLY A 140 38.61 2.30 -7.42
N LYS A 141 39.35 1.83 -8.44
CA LYS A 141 38.88 0.85 -9.43
C LYS A 141 39.91 -0.28 -9.62
N GLY A 142 39.43 -1.49 -9.88
CA GLY A 142 40.28 -2.66 -10.20
C GLY A 142 41.07 -3.18 -8.99
N ALA A 143 42.24 -3.79 -9.25
CA ALA A 143 43.07 -4.43 -8.22
C ALA A 143 43.64 -3.48 -7.15
N GLY A 144 43.54 -2.16 -7.35
CA GLY A 144 43.95 -1.14 -6.38
C GLY A 144 42.81 -0.55 -5.55
N ALA A 145 41.58 -1.08 -5.67
CA ALA A 145 40.46 -0.60 -4.88
C ALA A 145 40.62 -0.99 -3.41
N THR A 146 40.45 -0.04 -2.50
CA THR A 146 40.55 -0.25 -1.06
C THR A 146 39.21 0.01 -0.38
N SER A 147 38.90 -0.78 0.64
CA SER A 147 37.73 -0.54 1.49
C SER A 147 38.08 0.49 2.55
N VAL A 148 37.32 1.59 2.61
CA VAL A 148 37.47 2.65 3.61
C VAL A 148 36.21 2.70 4.46
N PRO A 149 36.32 2.59 5.80
CA PRO A 149 35.17 2.71 6.66
C PRO A 149 34.66 4.14 6.75
N LEU A 150 33.34 4.29 6.77
CA LEU A 150 32.63 5.55 6.94
C LEU A 150 31.65 5.42 8.11
N ASP A 151 31.83 6.27 9.12
CA ASP A 151 30.88 6.42 10.22
C ASP A 151 29.64 7.19 9.74
N LEU A 152 28.47 6.72 10.14
CA LEU A 152 27.18 7.32 9.82
C LEU A 152 26.67 8.13 11.01
N ALA A 153 25.91 9.17 10.71
CA ALA A 153 25.11 9.83 11.73
C ALA A 153 24.06 8.85 12.28
N PRO A 154 23.79 8.80 13.60
CA PRO A 154 22.69 8.00 14.13
C PRO A 154 21.38 8.42 13.47
N PHE A 155 20.59 7.48 12.96
CA PHE A 155 19.36 7.75 12.23
C PHE A 155 18.27 6.74 12.62
N THR A 156 17.03 6.99 12.21
CA THR A 156 15.95 6.01 12.35
C THR A 156 15.49 5.57 10.96
N LEU A 157 15.72 4.30 10.61
CA LEU A 157 15.11 3.67 9.45
C LEU A 157 13.63 3.38 9.72
N VAL A 158 12.77 3.79 8.79
CA VAL A 158 11.37 3.33 8.68
C VAL A 158 11.22 2.58 7.36
N GLY A 159 11.17 1.25 7.42
CA GLY A 159 10.94 0.41 6.24
C GLY A 159 9.45 0.15 6.03
N ALA A 160 8.97 0.18 4.79
CA ALA A 160 7.61 -0.25 4.46
C ALA A 160 7.60 -1.43 3.50
N THR A 161 6.70 -2.38 3.75
CA THR A 161 6.52 -3.59 2.91
C THR A 161 5.07 -4.05 2.89
N THR A 162 4.68 -4.80 1.86
CA THR A 162 3.37 -5.47 1.80
C THR A 162 3.29 -6.62 2.80
N ARG A 163 4.39 -7.34 3.00
CA ARG A 163 4.52 -8.48 3.92
C ARG A 163 5.88 -8.49 4.58
N SER A 164 5.93 -8.64 5.91
CA SER A 164 7.19 -8.70 6.67
C SER A 164 8.03 -9.93 6.32
N GLY A 165 7.40 -11.04 5.89
CA GLY A 165 8.07 -12.26 5.47
C GLY A 165 8.87 -12.15 4.16
N LEU A 166 8.75 -11.04 3.43
CA LEU A 166 9.56 -10.79 2.23
C LEU A 166 10.97 -10.31 2.56
N LEU A 167 11.20 -9.83 3.79
CA LEU A 167 12.54 -9.41 4.23
C LEU A 167 13.32 -10.62 4.75
N PRO A 168 14.63 -10.72 4.45
CA PRO A 168 15.52 -11.66 5.10
C PRO A 168 15.50 -11.50 6.63
N ASN A 169 15.59 -12.61 7.37
CA ASN A 169 15.61 -12.59 8.85
C ASN A 169 16.67 -11.62 9.42
N PRO A 170 17.93 -11.59 8.92
CA PRO A 170 18.94 -10.68 9.47
C PRO A 170 18.53 -9.20 9.42
N LEU A 171 17.89 -8.76 8.32
CA LEU A 171 17.41 -7.39 8.20
C LEU A 171 16.16 -7.16 9.06
N ARG A 172 15.22 -8.13 9.07
CA ARG A 172 13.98 -8.03 9.84
C ARG A 172 14.25 -7.92 11.34
N ASP A 173 15.20 -8.68 11.86
CA ASP A 173 15.51 -8.75 13.29
C ASP A 173 16.22 -7.48 13.81
N ARG A 174 16.67 -6.58 12.92
CA ARG A 174 17.24 -5.27 13.26
C ARG A 174 16.18 -4.17 13.45
N PHE A 175 14.93 -4.44 13.10
CA PHE A 175 13.83 -3.54 13.42
C PHE A 175 13.40 -3.74 14.87
N GLY A 176 13.66 -2.74 15.72
CA GLY A 176 13.24 -2.75 17.12
C GLY A 176 11.72 -2.70 17.31
N PHE A 177 10.99 -2.26 16.27
CA PHE A 177 9.53 -2.30 16.24
C PHE A 177 8.99 -2.72 14.87
N THR A 178 8.05 -3.67 14.85
CA THR A 178 7.30 -4.03 13.65
C THR A 178 5.81 -3.76 13.86
N ALA A 179 5.25 -2.87 13.05
CA ALA A 179 3.83 -2.59 12.97
C ALA A 179 3.18 -3.42 11.87
N HIS A 180 2.16 -4.20 12.23
CA HIS A 180 1.29 -4.89 11.28
C HIS A 180 0.03 -4.06 11.08
N LEU A 181 -0.16 -3.51 9.89
CA LEU A 181 -1.34 -2.75 9.51
C LEU A 181 -2.38 -3.70 8.94
N GLU A 182 -3.58 -3.64 9.50
CA GLU A 182 -4.72 -4.44 9.08
C GLU A 182 -5.70 -3.59 8.27
N PHE A 183 -6.65 -4.23 7.59
CA PHE A 183 -7.73 -3.49 6.95
C PHE A 183 -8.59 -2.79 7.99
N TYR A 184 -9.14 -1.66 7.59
CA TYR A 184 -9.94 -0.82 8.48
C TYR A 184 -11.37 -1.37 8.52
N ASP A 185 -11.96 -1.33 9.71
CA ASP A 185 -13.39 -1.58 9.87
C ASP A 185 -14.21 -0.43 9.29
N ALA A 186 -15.47 -0.70 8.98
CA ALA A 186 -16.37 0.28 8.36
C ALA A 186 -16.48 1.57 9.19
N SER A 187 -16.60 1.46 10.51
CA SER A 187 -16.71 2.62 11.41
C SER A 187 -15.46 3.51 11.40
N ASP A 188 -14.26 2.92 11.27
CA ASP A 188 -13.03 3.70 11.14
C ASP A 188 -12.96 4.38 9.77
N LEU A 189 -13.41 3.72 8.70
CA LEU A 189 -13.48 4.32 7.37
C LEU A 189 -14.51 5.46 7.29
N GLU A 190 -15.65 5.33 7.95
CA GLU A 190 -16.63 6.42 8.08
C GLU A 190 -15.99 7.64 8.74
N ARG A 191 -15.19 7.46 9.78
CA ARG A 191 -14.44 8.55 10.43
C ARG A 191 -13.37 9.17 9.53
N VAL A 192 -12.65 8.34 8.75
CA VAL A 192 -11.70 8.83 7.74
C VAL A 192 -12.41 9.70 6.72
N LEU A 193 -13.53 9.22 6.18
CA LEU A 193 -14.34 9.92 5.18
C LEU A 193 -14.96 11.20 5.73
N ALA A 194 -15.48 11.18 6.96
CA ALA A 194 -16.03 12.37 7.61
C ALA A 194 -14.97 13.47 7.78
N ARG A 195 -13.77 13.11 8.25
CA ARG A 195 -12.65 14.06 8.33
C ARG A 195 -12.26 14.59 6.95
N ALA A 196 -12.17 13.71 5.96
CA ALA A 196 -11.83 14.11 4.61
C ALA A 196 -12.89 15.06 4.04
N ALA A 197 -14.18 14.78 4.19
CA ALA A 197 -15.27 15.63 3.72
C ALA A 197 -15.20 17.05 4.31
N LEU A 198 -14.89 17.17 5.61
CA LEU A 198 -14.66 18.47 6.25
C LEU A 198 -13.49 19.25 5.64
N LEU A 199 -12.38 18.57 5.35
CA LEU A 199 -11.22 19.20 4.69
C LEU A 199 -11.52 19.62 3.24
N LEU A 200 -12.55 19.02 2.62
CA LEU A 200 -12.97 19.30 1.26
C LEU A 200 -14.13 20.29 1.17
N ASP A 201 -14.62 20.81 2.31
CA ASP A 201 -15.82 21.62 2.39
C ASP A 201 -17.02 20.94 1.68
N LEU A 202 -17.13 19.62 1.87
CA LEU A 202 -18.15 18.79 1.26
C LEU A 202 -19.21 18.41 2.28
N ASP A 203 -20.42 18.95 2.13
CA ASP A 203 -21.57 18.52 2.93
C ASP A 203 -22.11 17.17 2.40
N ILE A 204 -21.93 16.12 3.21
CA ILE A 204 -22.26 14.73 2.88
C ILE A 204 -22.93 14.07 4.08
N SER A 205 -24.03 13.35 3.83
CA SER A 205 -24.77 12.68 4.90
C SER A 205 -24.02 11.46 5.45
N SER A 206 -24.33 11.07 6.69
CA SER A 206 -23.77 9.87 7.30
C SER A 206 -24.11 8.58 6.52
N SER A 207 -25.29 8.51 5.91
CA SER A 207 -25.68 7.38 5.05
C SER A 207 -24.88 7.32 3.75
N ALA A 208 -24.57 8.47 3.15
CA ALA A 208 -23.71 8.58 1.98
C ALA A 208 -22.25 8.18 2.32
N ILE A 209 -21.74 8.60 3.48
CA ILE A 209 -20.44 8.17 3.99
C ILE A 209 -20.38 6.65 4.18
N ALA A 210 -21.41 6.06 4.82
CA ALA A 210 -21.47 4.62 5.05
C ALA A 210 -21.50 3.81 3.74
N GLU A 211 -22.18 4.31 2.71
CA GLU A 211 -22.20 3.69 1.37
C GLU A 211 -20.79 3.67 0.73
N ILE A 212 -20.01 4.74 0.87
CA ILE A 212 -18.61 4.77 0.40
C ILE A 212 -17.73 3.84 1.25
N ALA A 213 -17.89 3.87 2.58
CA ALA A 213 -17.13 3.03 3.51
C ALA A 213 -17.32 1.53 3.23
N GLY A 214 -18.53 1.13 2.85
CA GLY A 214 -18.85 -0.25 2.47
C GLY A 214 -18.16 -0.74 1.20
N ARG A 215 -17.74 0.17 0.31
CA ARG A 215 -17.21 -0.16 -1.03
C ARG A 215 -15.74 0.20 -1.23
N CYS A 216 -15.03 0.63 -0.19
CA CYS A 216 -13.63 1.06 -0.28
C CYS A 216 -12.60 -0.01 0.15
N ARG A 217 -13.04 -1.28 0.22
CA ARG A 217 -12.19 -2.45 0.48
C ARG A 217 -11.43 -2.41 1.81
N GLY A 218 -11.90 -1.68 2.80
CA GLY A 218 -11.18 -1.56 4.08
C GLY A 218 -9.92 -0.68 3.98
N THR A 219 -9.83 0.20 2.97
CA THR A 219 -8.61 0.98 2.70
C THR A 219 -8.88 2.50 2.67
N PRO A 220 -8.19 3.30 3.50
CA PRO A 220 -8.32 4.76 3.48
C PRO A 220 -8.01 5.39 2.12
N ARG A 221 -7.02 4.89 1.38
CA ARG A 221 -6.68 5.40 0.05
C ARG A 221 -7.85 5.30 -0.92
N ILE A 222 -8.51 4.14 -0.99
CA ILE A 222 -9.68 3.97 -1.86
C ILE A 222 -10.84 4.82 -1.35
N ALA A 223 -11.06 4.89 -0.03
CA ALA A 223 -12.13 5.71 0.55
C ALA A 223 -12.02 7.18 0.13
N ASN A 224 -10.85 7.79 0.33
CA ASN A 224 -10.60 9.19 -0.06
C ASN A 224 -10.70 9.40 -1.58
N ARG A 225 -10.25 8.42 -2.37
CA ARG A 225 -10.39 8.47 -3.84
C ARG A 225 -11.86 8.47 -4.26
N LEU A 226 -12.68 7.59 -3.68
CA LEU A 226 -14.12 7.53 -3.96
C LEU A 226 -14.84 8.80 -3.51
N LEU A 227 -14.54 9.33 -2.32
CA LEU A 227 -15.11 10.59 -1.85
C LEU A 227 -14.83 11.74 -2.82
N ARG A 228 -13.62 11.80 -3.38
CA ARG A 228 -13.28 12.78 -4.41
C ARG A 228 -14.13 12.60 -5.67
N ARG A 229 -14.33 11.36 -6.13
CA ARG A 229 -15.18 11.07 -7.29
C ARG A 229 -16.63 11.48 -7.06
N VAL A 230 -17.15 11.30 -5.85
CA VAL A 230 -18.48 11.76 -5.46
C VAL A 230 -18.56 13.29 -5.50
N ARG A 231 -17.56 14.00 -4.98
CA ARG A 231 -17.50 15.46 -5.06
C ARG A 231 -17.51 15.94 -6.52
N ASP A 232 -16.67 15.34 -7.36
CA ASP A 232 -16.56 15.73 -8.76
C ASP A 232 -17.89 15.43 -9.51
N PHE A 233 -18.54 14.31 -9.20
CA PHE A 233 -19.86 13.96 -9.72
C PHE A 233 -20.92 15.00 -9.30
N ALA A 234 -20.99 15.32 -8.01
CA ALA A 234 -21.94 16.29 -7.45
C ALA A 234 -21.76 17.68 -8.09
N LEU A 235 -20.50 18.12 -8.25
CA LEU A 235 -20.15 19.37 -8.91
C LEU A 235 -20.63 19.44 -10.36
N VAL A 236 -20.39 18.39 -11.15
CA VAL A 236 -20.79 18.34 -12.57
C VAL A 236 -22.30 18.32 -12.74
N HIS A 237 -23.02 17.63 -11.85
CA HIS A 237 -24.47 17.50 -11.92
C HIS A 237 -25.23 18.63 -11.20
N GLY A 238 -24.52 19.55 -10.52
CA GLY A 238 -25.14 20.61 -9.72
C GLY A 238 -25.98 20.08 -8.55
N THR A 239 -25.60 18.92 -8.01
CA THR A 239 -26.29 18.24 -6.89
C THR A 239 -25.46 18.36 -5.61
N GLY A 240 -26.05 18.05 -4.46
CA GLY A 240 -25.31 17.83 -3.22
C GLY A 240 -24.61 16.46 -3.22
N ALA A 241 -23.73 16.19 -2.26
CA ALA A 241 -23.14 14.87 -2.08
C ALA A 241 -24.06 13.96 -1.25
N ASP A 242 -25.31 13.78 -1.69
CA ASP A 242 -26.25 12.88 -1.03
C ASP A 242 -26.03 11.41 -1.44
N LEU A 243 -26.87 10.52 -0.91
CA LEU A 243 -26.78 9.08 -1.18
C LEU A 243 -27.01 8.75 -2.67
N GLU A 244 -27.82 9.53 -3.38
CA GLU A 244 -28.07 9.32 -4.80
C GLU A 244 -26.85 9.72 -5.64
N ALA A 245 -26.24 10.86 -5.35
CA ALA A 245 -24.99 11.29 -5.95
C ALA A 245 -23.85 10.29 -5.69
N VAL A 246 -23.77 9.75 -4.46
CA VAL A 246 -22.80 8.69 -4.14
C VAL A 246 -23.02 7.45 -5.00
N ARG A 247 -24.25 6.96 -5.10
CA ARG A 247 -24.56 5.76 -5.90
C ARG A 247 -24.30 5.98 -7.39
N GLY A 248 -24.71 7.13 -7.92
CA GLY A 248 -24.45 7.51 -9.30
C GLY A 248 -22.95 7.62 -9.61
N ALA A 249 -22.17 8.20 -8.70
CA ALA A 249 -20.71 8.25 -8.85
C ALA A 249 -20.09 6.85 -8.82
N LEU A 250 -20.47 6.00 -7.86
CA LEU A 250 -19.94 4.65 -7.74
C LEU A 250 -20.27 3.79 -8.96
N GLU A 251 -21.49 3.91 -9.49
CA GLU A 251 -21.92 3.24 -10.72
C GLU A 251 -21.10 3.73 -11.92
N LEU A 252 -20.93 5.05 -12.08
CA LEU A 252 -20.12 5.64 -13.15
C LEU A 252 -18.66 5.17 -13.15
N TYR A 253 -18.10 4.89 -11.97
CA TYR A 253 -16.73 4.40 -11.81
C TYR A 253 -16.65 2.86 -11.70
N ASP A 254 -17.69 2.14 -12.09
CA ASP A 254 -17.76 0.67 -12.09
C ASP A 254 -17.47 0.03 -10.72
N VAL A 255 -17.88 0.69 -9.63
CA VAL A 255 -17.71 0.20 -8.26
C VAL A 255 -18.98 -0.51 -7.79
N ASP A 256 -18.90 -1.84 -7.71
CA ASP A 256 -20.04 -2.67 -7.37
C ASP A 256 -20.37 -2.65 -5.85
N PRO A 257 -21.46 -3.31 -5.41
CA PRO A 257 -21.83 -3.35 -3.99
C PRO A 257 -20.81 -4.01 -3.05
N LEU A 258 -19.92 -4.87 -3.56
CA LEU A 258 -18.81 -5.44 -2.79
C LEU A 258 -17.55 -4.55 -2.85
N GLY A 259 -17.58 -3.46 -3.61
CA GLY A 259 -16.46 -2.57 -3.83
C GLY A 259 -15.48 -3.07 -4.90
N LEU A 260 -15.84 -4.05 -5.72
CA LEU A 260 -15.05 -4.47 -6.87
C LEU A 260 -15.00 -3.32 -7.89
N ASP A 261 -13.81 -3.01 -8.40
CA ASP A 261 -13.68 -2.06 -9.52
C ASP A 261 -13.67 -2.77 -10.88
N ARG A 262 -13.54 -1.98 -11.95
CA ARG A 262 -13.42 -2.47 -13.33
C ARG A 262 -12.40 -3.59 -13.50
N LEU A 263 -11.23 -3.51 -12.87
CA LEU A 263 -10.17 -4.50 -13.05
C LEU A 263 -10.48 -5.78 -12.27
N ASP A 264 -10.96 -5.67 -11.03
CA ASP A 264 -11.41 -6.83 -10.25
C ASP A 264 -12.50 -7.60 -11.01
N ARG A 265 -13.48 -6.86 -11.54
CA ARG A 265 -14.59 -7.41 -12.33
C ARG A 265 -14.10 -8.03 -13.62
N ALA A 266 -13.15 -7.43 -14.33
CA ALA A 266 -12.57 -8.00 -15.54
C ALA A 266 -11.83 -9.32 -15.26
N VAL A 267 -11.04 -9.38 -14.18
CA VAL A 267 -10.35 -10.60 -13.75
C VAL A 267 -11.36 -11.71 -13.43
N MET A 268 -12.40 -11.39 -12.65
CA MET A 268 -13.42 -12.35 -12.27
C MET A 268 -14.29 -12.79 -13.44
N ASP A 269 -14.69 -11.87 -14.31
CA ASP A 269 -15.49 -12.17 -15.50
C ASP A 269 -14.75 -13.15 -16.42
N ILE A 270 -13.47 -12.90 -16.71
CA ILE A 270 -12.64 -13.80 -17.51
C ILE A 270 -12.47 -15.16 -16.82
N LEU A 271 -12.21 -15.18 -15.51
CA LEU A 271 -12.07 -16.42 -14.75
C LEU A 271 -13.35 -17.26 -14.79
N LEU A 272 -14.52 -16.62 -14.64
CA LEU A 272 -15.82 -17.28 -14.61
C LEU A 272 -16.28 -17.73 -16.01
N THR A 273 -16.12 -16.88 -17.02
CA THR A 273 -16.72 -17.11 -18.36
C THR A 273 -15.80 -17.83 -19.33
N ARG A 274 -14.49 -17.51 -19.35
CA ARG A 274 -13.53 -18.11 -20.29
C ARG A 274 -12.87 -19.36 -19.74
N PHE A 275 -12.71 -19.43 -18.42
CA PHE A 275 -12.02 -20.53 -17.76
C PHE A 275 -12.95 -21.39 -16.89
N ASP A 276 -14.27 -21.19 -16.95
CA ASP A 276 -15.29 -21.94 -16.18
C ASP A 276 -14.98 -22.02 -14.68
N GLY A 277 -14.43 -20.94 -14.13
CA GLY A 277 -14.00 -20.85 -12.73
C GLY A 277 -12.60 -21.40 -12.44
N GLY A 278 -11.81 -21.82 -13.44
CA GLY A 278 -10.43 -22.27 -13.29
C GLY A 278 -10.26 -23.79 -13.09
N PRO A 279 -9.04 -24.27 -12.75
CA PRO A 279 -7.84 -23.51 -12.39
C PRO A 279 -7.14 -22.86 -13.60
N VAL A 280 -6.65 -21.63 -13.42
CA VAL A 280 -5.84 -20.90 -14.42
C VAL A 280 -4.55 -20.33 -13.83
N GLY A 281 -3.43 -20.42 -14.55
CA GLY A 281 -2.16 -19.83 -14.14
C GLY A 281 -2.17 -18.30 -14.20
N LEU A 282 -1.37 -17.62 -13.36
CA LEU A 282 -1.30 -16.14 -13.30
C LEU A 282 -1.03 -15.53 -14.66
N GLY A 283 -0.01 -16.03 -15.37
CA GLY A 283 0.39 -15.48 -16.66
C GLY A 283 -0.71 -15.60 -17.71
N THR A 284 -1.43 -16.73 -17.76
CA THR A 284 -2.54 -16.93 -18.68
C THR A 284 -3.72 -16.01 -18.37
N LEU A 285 -4.03 -15.84 -17.09
CA LEU A 285 -5.07 -14.92 -16.64
C LEU A 285 -4.70 -13.47 -16.97
N ALA A 286 -3.46 -13.07 -16.69
CA ALA A 286 -2.92 -11.75 -16.97
C ALA A 286 -2.98 -11.39 -18.46
N VAL A 287 -2.53 -12.29 -19.34
CA VAL A 287 -2.63 -12.11 -20.80
C VAL A 287 -4.09 -11.99 -21.26
N SER A 288 -5.00 -12.77 -20.67
CA SER A 288 -6.42 -12.75 -21.05
C SER A 288 -7.11 -11.45 -20.65
N VAL A 289 -6.69 -10.86 -19.52
CA VAL A 289 -7.18 -9.58 -18.99
C VAL A 289 -6.51 -8.39 -19.70
N GLY A 290 -5.28 -8.58 -20.21
CA GLY A 290 -4.48 -7.53 -20.82
C GLY A 290 -3.65 -6.73 -19.81
N GLU A 291 -3.24 -7.36 -18.71
CA GLU A 291 -2.54 -6.73 -17.59
C GLU A 291 -1.24 -7.47 -17.26
N GLU A 292 -0.36 -6.82 -16.49
CA GLU A 292 0.84 -7.47 -15.96
C GLU A 292 0.48 -8.46 -14.84
N ALA A 293 1.19 -9.58 -14.80
CA ALA A 293 1.02 -10.61 -13.77
C ALA A 293 1.18 -10.03 -12.35
N GLU A 294 2.19 -9.18 -12.15
CA GLU A 294 2.47 -8.52 -10.87
C GLU A 294 1.32 -7.61 -10.43
N THR A 295 0.68 -6.89 -11.35
CA THR A 295 -0.51 -6.06 -11.06
C THR A 295 -1.65 -6.91 -10.54
N ILE A 296 -1.98 -8.03 -11.19
CA ILE A 296 -3.06 -8.91 -10.72
C ILE A 296 -2.72 -9.49 -9.34
N GLU A 297 -1.50 -9.98 -9.15
CA GLU A 297 -1.07 -10.61 -7.90
C GLU A 297 -1.02 -9.62 -6.71
N SER A 298 -0.56 -8.39 -6.95
CA SER A 298 -0.32 -7.40 -5.89
C SER A 298 -1.50 -6.46 -5.62
N VAL A 299 -2.35 -6.21 -6.62
CA VAL A 299 -3.46 -5.24 -6.52
C VAL A 299 -4.82 -5.93 -6.41
N VAL A 300 -5.07 -6.96 -7.21
CA VAL A 300 -6.42 -7.55 -7.39
C VAL A 300 -6.64 -8.76 -6.49
N GLU A 301 -5.77 -9.75 -6.59
CA GLU A 301 -5.88 -11.01 -5.83
C GLU A 301 -6.04 -10.81 -4.31
N PRO A 302 -5.32 -9.89 -3.64
CA PRO A 302 -5.40 -9.77 -2.19
C PRO A 302 -6.82 -9.46 -1.70
N PHE A 303 -7.56 -8.63 -2.44
CA PHE A 303 -8.92 -8.30 -2.08
C PHE A 303 -9.89 -9.44 -2.41
N LEU A 304 -9.83 -9.98 -3.64
CA LEU A 304 -10.70 -11.07 -4.08
C LEU A 304 -10.55 -12.34 -3.21
N VAL A 305 -9.34 -12.67 -2.78
CA VAL A 305 -9.08 -13.76 -1.83
C VAL A 305 -9.70 -13.46 -0.48
N ARG A 306 -9.55 -12.22 0.02
CA ARG A 306 -10.05 -11.81 1.33
C ARG A 306 -11.57 -11.88 1.43
N ILE A 307 -12.28 -11.44 0.39
CA ILE A 307 -13.75 -11.54 0.33
C ILE A 307 -14.24 -12.90 -0.17
N GLY A 308 -13.31 -13.84 -0.39
CA GLY A 308 -13.62 -15.23 -0.71
C GLY A 308 -14.24 -15.42 -2.09
N LEU A 309 -13.92 -14.59 -3.08
CA LEU A 309 -14.31 -14.78 -4.49
C LEU A 309 -13.27 -15.59 -5.28
N LEU A 310 -12.02 -15.60 -4.83
CA LEU A 310 -10.91 -16.27 -5.50
C LEU A 310 -10.10 -17.10 -4.50
N THR A 311 -9.70 -18.31 -4.90
CA THR A 311 -8.78 -19.17 -4.16
C THR A 311 -7.54 -19.44 -5.01
N ARG A 312 -6.37 -19.49 -4.35
CA ARG A 312 -5.11 -19.90 -4.98
C ARG A 312 -4.83 -21.37 -4.68
N THR A 313 -4.59 -22.14 -5.72
CA THR A 313 -4.19 -23.55 -5.64
C THR A 313 -2.82 -23.73 -6.32
N PRO A 314 -2.11 -24.84 -6.08
CA PRO A 314 -0.89 -25.17 -6.82
C PRO A 314 -1.09 -25.22 -8.34
N ARG A 315 -2.33 -25.49 -8.81
CA ARG A 315 -2.68 -25.58 -10.23
C ARG A 315 -3.08 -24.24 -10.85
N GLY A 316 -3.33 -23.21 -10.04
CA GLY A 316 -3.80 -21.91 -10.50
C GLY A 316 -4.89 -21.29 -9.62
N ARG A 317 -5.48 -20.22 -10.13
CA ARG A 317 -6.56 -19.46 -9.50
C ARG A 317 -7.89 -20.12 -9.82
N VAL A 318 -8.74 -20.22 -8.80
CA VAL A 318 -10.06 -20.85 -8.89
C VAL A 318 -11.11 -19.90 -8.32
N ALA A 319 -12.20 -19.69 -9.04
CA ALA A 319 -13.35 -18.94 -8.56
C ALA A 319 -14.15 -19.77 -7.54
N THR A 320 -14.59 -19.14 -6.48
CA THR A 320 -15.37 -19.79 -5.42
C THR A 320 -16.87 -19.81 -5.76
N PRO A 321 -17.70 -20.61 -5.05
CA PRO A 321 -19.16 -20.55 -5.20
C PRO A 321 -19.75 -19.15 -5.02
N SER A 322 -19.17 -18.32 -4.13
CA SER A 322 -19.59 -16.94 -3.90
C SER A 322 -19.35 -16.05 -5.10
N ALA A 323 -18.27 -16.29 -5.88
CA ALA A 323 -18.04 -15.57 -7.13
C ALA A 323 -19.15 -15.81 -8.15
N PHE A 324 -19.48 -17.08 -8.41
CA PHE A 324 -20.57 -17.41 -9.34
C PHE A 324 -21.90 -16.76 -8.92
N ARG A 325 -22.25 -16.81 -7.63
CA ARG A 325 -23.46 -16.15 -7.10
C ARG A 325 -23.44 -14.64 -7.27
N HIS A 326 -22.32 -13.99 -6.97
CA HIS A 326 -22.19 -12.54 -7.04
C HIS A 326 -22.29 -12.03 -8.49
N PHE A 327 -21.65 -12.72 -9.42
CA PHE A 327 -21.66 -12.37 -10.85
C PHE A 327 -22.87 -12.91 -11.61
N GLY A 328 -23.75 -13.69 -10.96
CA GLY A 328 -24.93 -14.28 -11.59
C GLY A 328 -24.62 -15.28 -12.71
N VAL A 329 -23.44 -15.92 -12.66
CA VAL A 329 -23.01 -16.90 -13.66
C VAL A 329 -23.41 -18.30 -13.19
N GLU A 330 -24.15 -19.03 -14.03
CA GLU A 330 -24.43 -20.44 -13.78
C GLU A 330 -23.17 -21.28 -13.98
N ARG A 331 -22.88 -22.16 -13.02
CA ARG A 331 -21.71 -23.02 -13.07
C ARG A 331 -21.92 -24.17 -14.04
N GLY A 332 -20.92 -24.48 -14.86
CA GLY A 332 -20.86 -25.78 -15.54
C GLY A 332 -20.92 -26.93 -14.52
N SER A 333 -21.56 -28.05 -14.87
CA SER A 333 -21.88 -29.17 -13.96
C SER A 333 -20.67 -30.03 -13.49
N GLY A 334 -19.48 -29.43 -13.33
CA GLY A 334 -18.27 -30.09 -12.85
C GLY A 334 -18.10 -30.04 -11.31
N PRO A 335 -17.40 -31.02 -10.70
CA PRO A 335 -17.16 -31.05 -9.26
C PRO A 335 -16.33 -29.84 -8.78
N PHE A 336 -16.50 -29.41 -7.53
CA PHE A 336 -15.60 -28.42 -6.92
C PHE A 336 -14.25 -29.09 -6.67
N LEU A 337 -13.18 -28.58 -7.27
CA LEU A 337 -11.80 -29.03 -6.98
C LEU A 337 -11.30 -28.55 -5.59
N THR A 338 -12.20 -28.09 -4.71
CA THR A 338 -11.86 -27.67 -3.34
C THR A 338 -11.73 -28.83 -2.37
N ASP A 339 -12.07 -30.05 -2.77
CA ASP A 339 -12.04 -31.23 -1.88
C ASP A 339 -10.67 -31.90 -1.75
N ASP A 340 -9.64 -31.41 -2.46
CA ASP A 340 -8.25 -31.90 -2.36
C ASP A 340 -7.33 -30.87 -1.63
N LEU A 341 -7.73 -30.44 -0.43
CA LEU A 341 -6.87 -29.70 0.51
C LEU A 341 -6.60 -30.51 1.78
#